data_AF-A0A959QIS7-F1
#
_entry.id   AF-A0A959QIS7-F1
#
_cell.length_a   1.000
_cell.length_b   1.000
_cell.length_c   1.000
_cell.angle_alpha   90.00
_cell.angle_beta   90.00
_cell.angle_gamma   90.00
#
_symmetry.space_group_name_H-M   'P 1'
#
loop_
_entity.id
_entity.type
_entity.pdbx_description
1 polymer ?
#
loop_
_entity_poly.entity_id
_entity_poly.type
_entity_poly.pdbx_seq_one_letter_code
_entity_poly.pdbx_strand_id
1 'polypeptide(L)'
;MKPTVKIKIKSPAALLPLLLILVIMVSCFNVVRVHQPSSATVGEEITVTLDVEVTDDAGSTLIFGFCAPRSWKASLSTSVSFTSSIGNSTMSLIDPNEVDVENKRPWAQQITDRVGFGGNYGEMEWIVFKADNSFTPPSSTSEDDPVTGTITLKTTVGESNVITQLGYFLGEADWGYLNDDGNSTYFFEETCLEVSGASGQPQDLCGPAPRKLLSLETYDFNDLLIITFDAQEDSTELVGATDVYLCAQAISADHTTERCEKTPDSKMMKIGPDLWQLAIWPPSYFNIDGTDISELLLNFQDATGQVVVRNVSGRDFQLLPKCF
;
A
#
# COMPACT_ATOMS: atom_id res chain seq x y z
N MET A 1 -19.80 85.85 16.58
CA MET A 1 -18.76 85.67 15.55
C MET A 1 -17.48 85.17 16.22
N LYS A 2 -17.23 83.86 16.17
CA LYS A 2 -15.93 83.15 16.28
C LYS A 2 -16.20 81.71 15.80
N PRO A 3 -15.33 81.11 14.97
CA PRO A 3 -15.72 80.06 14.04
C PRO A 3 -15.70 78.67 14.69
N THR A 4 -16.76 77.89 14.49
CA THR A 4 -16.81 76.48 14.88
C THR A 4 -16.21 75.63 13.75
N VAL A 5 -14.99 75.15 13.95
CA VAL A 5 -14.30 74.22 13.04
C VAL A 5 -14.95 72.84 13.18
N LYS A 6 -15.50 72.31 12.08
CA LYS A 6 -15.96 70.92 12.00
C LYS A 6 -14.73 70.01 11.82
N ILE A 7 -14.43 69.19 12.82
CA ILE A 7 -13.44 68.11 12.70
C ILE A 7 -14.17 66.78 12.57
N LYS A 8 -14.06 66.18 11.38
CA LYS A 8 -14.46 64.81 11.07
C LYS A 8 -13.50 63.86 11.80
N ILE A 9 -14.01 63.04 12.71
CA ILE A 9 -13.24 61.95 13.31
C ILE A 9 -13.28 60.76 12.35
N LYS A 10 -12.11 60.34 11.87
CA LYS A 10 -11.87 59.08 11.15
C LYS A 10 -10.97 58.19 12.01
N SER A 11 -11.50 56.98 12.33
CA SER A 11 -10.86 55.72 12.76
C SER A 11 -10.05 55.69 14.08
N PRO A 12 -9.63 54.51 14.61
CA PRO A 12 -9.93 53.12 14.23
C PRO A 12 -10.45 52.22 15.38
N ALA A 13 -10.93 51.05 14.99
CA ALA A 13 -11.37 49.96 15.86
C ALA A 13 -10.23 49.41 16.74
N ALA A 14 -10.61 49.00 17.95
CA ALA A 14 -9.77 48.31 18.91
C ALA A 14 -9.22 47.00 18.33
N LEU A 15 -7.88 46.88 18.25
CA LEU A 15 -7.21 45.60 18.10
C LEU A 15 -7.15 44.92 19.48
N LEU A 16 -7.85 43.80 19.61
CA LEU A 16 -7.62 42.80 20.66
C LEU A 16 -6.79 41.69 20.00
N PRO A 17 -5.56 41.36 20.45
CA PRO A 17 -4.87 40.20 19.90
C PRO A 17 -5.53 38.96 20.51
N LEU A 18 -6.37 38.28 19.73
CA LEU A 18 -6.79 36.93 20.03
C LEU A 18 -5.56 36.05 19.85
N LEU A 19 -4.85 35.77 20.94
CA LEU A 19 -3.80 34.77 20.99
C LEU A 19 -4.46 33.42 20.76
N LEU A 20 -4.54 33.02 19.49
CA LEU A 20 -4.90 31.66 19.10
C LEU A 20 -3.71 30.79 19.52
N ILE A 21 -3.75 30.28 20.76
CA ILE A 21 -2.87 29.19 21.18
C ILE A 21 -3.29 28.00 20.33
N LEU A 22 -2.55 27.77 19.26
CA LEU A 22 -2.55 26.52 18.53
C LEU A 22 -1.99 25.49 19.51
N VAL A 23 -2.87 24.78 20.24
CA VAL A 23 -2.46 23.59 20.97
C VAL A 23 -2.14 22.57 19.89
N ILE A 24 -0.86 22.47 19.55
CA ILE A 24 -0.36 21.36 18.76
C ILE A 24 -0.51 20.15 19.69
N MET A 25 -1.43 19.25 19.36
CA MET A 25 -1.48 17.93 19.99
C MET A 25 -0.18 17.26 19.56
N VAL A 26 0.75 17.13 20.50
CA VAL A 26 2.07 16.56 20.26
C VAL A 26 1.90 15.05 20.27
N SER A 27 2.32 14.38 19.19
CA SER A 27 2.43 12.93 19.18
C SER A 27 3.45 12.48 20.23
N CYS A 28 3.07 11.57 21.14
CA CYS A 28 4.00 10.97 22.12
C CYS A 28 5.12 10.14 21.48
N PHE A 29 4.97 9.79 20.19
CA PHE A 29 5.91 8.97 19.43
C PHE A 29 6.33 9.66 18.14
N ASN A 30 7.62 9.60 17.83
CA ASN A 30 8.17 10.03 16.55
C ASN A 30 8.99 8.92 15.91
N VAL A 31 8.80 8.71 14.60
CA VAL A 31 9.70 7.89 13.78
C VAL A 31 10.76 8.83 13.22
N VAL A 32 12.00 8.71 13.72
CA VAL A 32 13.12 9.57 13.29
C VAL A 32 13.68 9.08 11.96
N ARG A 33 13.82 7.76 11.83
CA ARG A 33 14.39 7.13 10.65
C ARG A 33 13.95 5.68 10.55
N VAL A 34 13.77 5.22 9.32
CA VAL A 34 13.62 3.81 9.00
C VAL A 34 14.85 3.37 8.20
N HIS A 35 15.36 2.18 8.53
CA HIS A 35 16.40 1.51 7.76
C HIS A 35 15.81 0.18 7.28
N GLN A 36 15.59 0.09 5.98
CA GLN A 36 15.10 -1.11 5.31
C GLN A 36 15.93 -1.38 4.05
N PRO A 37 15.96 -2.62 3.55
CA PRO A 37 16.51 -2.88 2.23
C PRO A 37 15.63 -2.25 1.13
N SER A 38 16.24 -1.84 0.02
CA SER A 38 15.50 -1.40 -1.17
C SER A 38 15.05 -2.57 -2.06
N SER A 39 15.60 -3.76 -1.82
CA SER A 39 15.30 -4.96 -2.60
C SER A 39 15.51 -6.23 -1.77
N ALA A 40 14.81 -7.30 -2.12
CA ALA A 40 15.00 -8.63 -1.54
C ALA A 40 14.82 -9.72 -2.60
N THR A 41 15.28 -10.93 -2.29
CA THR A 41 14.98 -12.13 -3.07
C THR A 41 13.73 -12.81 -2.52
N VAL A 42 12.92 -13.44 -3.37
CA VAL A 42 11.77 -14.24 -2.92
C VAL A 42 12.16 -15.22 -1.80
N GLY A 43 11.35 -15.28 -0.74
CA GLY A 43 11.61 -16.10 0.45
C GLY A 43 12.75 -15.64 1.38
N GLU A 44 13.39 -14.49 1.10
CA GLU A 44 14.45 -13.93 1.96
C GLU A 44 13.88 -13.38 3.29
N GLU A 45 14.58 -13.60 4.40
CA GLU A 45 14.33 -12.86 5.65
C GLU A 45 14.99 -11.48 5.55
N ILE A 46 14.17 -10.43 5.58
CA ILE A 46 14.63 -9.06 5.66
C ILE A 46 14.59 -8.57 7.11
N THR A 47 15.51 -7.67 7.45
CA THR A 47 15.50 -6.93 8.71
C THR A 47 15.23 -5.46 8.43
N VAL A 48 14.29 -4.88 9.18
CA VAL A 48 13.99 -3.45 9.19
C VAL A 48 14.22 -2.92 10.61
N THR A 49 14.85 -1.75 10.72
CA THR A 49 15.00 -1.06 12.00
C THR A 49 14.41 0.34 11.95
N LEU A 50 13.61 0.70 12.95
CA LEU A 50 13.06 2.04 13.11
C LEU A 50 13.72 2.69 14.31
N ASP A 51 14.37 3.83 14.08
CA ASP A 51 14.83 4.73 15.14
C ASP A 51 13.64 5.58 15.58
N VAL A 52 13.28 5.49 16.86
CA VAL A 52 12.07 6.12 17.42
C VAL A 52 12.41 6.97 18.63
N GLU A 53 11.61 8.02 18.82
CA GLU A 53 11.66 8.89 19.99
C GLU A 53 10.32 8.84 20.72
N VAL A 54 10.40 8.73 22.04
CA VAL A 54 9.27 8.88 22.97
C VAL A 54 9.45 10.22 23.69
N THR A 55 8.46 11.11 23.55
CA THR A 55 8.53 12.50 24.01
C THR A 55 7.66 12.77 25.24
N ASP A 56 6.82 11.82 25.63
CA ASP A 56 5.97 11.89 26.82
C ASP A 56 6.53 11.06 27.97
N ASP A 57 6.24 11.46 29.21
CA ASP A 57 6.63 10.75 30.43
C ASP A 57 5.55 9.79 30.96
N ALA A 58 4.39 9.74 30.31
CA ALA A 58 3.38 8.74 30.53
C ALA A 58 3.94 7.34 30.19
N GLY A 59 4.10 6.51 31.23
CA GLY A 59 4.46 5.11 31.03
C GLY A 59 3.35 4.36 30.29
N SER A 60 3.73 3.53 29.33
CA SER A 60 2.79 2.89 28.43
C SER A 60 3.31 1.61 27.78
N THR A 61 2.40 0.82 27.22
CA THR A 61 2.72 -0.39 26.45
C THR A 61 2.70 -0.07 24.96
N LEU A 62 3.85 -0.22 24.28
CA LEU A 62 4.01 0.13 22.87
C LEU A 62 3.18 -0.80 21.96
N ILE A 63 2.50 -0.20 20.98
CA ILE A 63 1.84 -0.86 19.86
C ILE A 63 2.65 -0.55 18.59
N PHE A 64 2.97 -1.59 17.83
CA PHE A 64 3.68 -1.48 16.55
C PHE A 64 2.86 -2.15 15.44
N GLY A 65 2.54 -1.41 14.39
CA GLY A 65 1.91 -1.93 13.18
C GLY A 65 2.89 -2.02 12.02
N PHE A 66 2.78 -3.09 11.23
CA PHE A 66 3.55 -3.33 10.02
C PHE A 66 2.59 -3.56 8.84
N CYS A 67 2.66 -2.70 7.83
CA CYS A 67 1.89 -2.82 6.60
C CYS A 67 2.72 -3.53 5.53
N ALA A 68 2.22 -4.67 5.07
CA ALA A 68 2.89 -5.52 4.08
C ALA A 68 1.89 -6.21 3.14
N PRO A 69 2.35 -6.76 1.99
CA PRO A 69 1.49 -7.54 1.11
C PRO A 69 0.94 -8.79 1.82
N ARG A 70 -0.35 -9.08 1.61
CA ARG A 70 -1.02 -10.29 2.13
C ARG A 70 -0.33 -11.58 1.68
N SER A 71 0.27 -11.57 0.49
CA SER A 71 1.00 -12.71 -0.07
C SER A 71 2.21 -13.12 0.78
N TRP A 72 2.76 -12.23 1.60
CA TRP A 72 3.88 -12.53 2.50
C TRP A 72 3.46 -13.34 3.72
N LYS A 73 2.16 -13.33 4.08
CA LYS A 73 1.63 -13.96 5.30
C LYS A 73 2.46 -13.56 6.53
N ALA A 74 2.79 -12.27 6.62
CA ALA A 74 3.79 -11.75 7.55
C ALA A 74 3.48 -12.07 9.01
N SER A 75 2.21 -12.22 9.39
CA SER A 75 1.82 -12.64 10.75
C SER A 75 2.39 -13.99 11.19
N LEU A 76 2.83 -14.84 10.25
CA LEU A 76 3.40 -16.16 10.53
C LEU A 76 4.94 -16.18 10.60
N SER A 77 5.60 -15.17 10.02
CA SER A 77 7.05 -15.12 9.85
C SER A 77 7.72 -13.90 10.49
N THR A 78 6.92 -12.98 11.05
CA THR A 78 7.44 -11.74 11.62
C THR A 78 7.78 -11.87 13.10
N SER A 79 8.94 -11.36 13.49
CA SER A 79 9.31 -11.10 14.88
C SER A 79 9.67 -9.64 15.08
N VAL A 80 9.29 -9.10 16.24
CA VAL A 80 9.52 -7.69 16.58
C VAL A 80 10.12 -7.56 17.97
N SER A 81 11.09 -6.66 18.12
CA SER A 81 11.62 -6.25 19.42
C SER A 81 11.82 -4.74 19.48
N PHE A 82 11.82 -4.22 20.70
CA PHE A 82 12.15 -2.84 21.04
C PHE A 82 13.34 -2.81 21.99
N THR A 83 14.31 -1.95 21.72
CA THR A 83 15.51 -1.74 22.55
C THR A 83 15.64 -0.25 22.85
N SER A 84 15.85 0.11 24.11
CA SER A 84 16.02 1.52 24.52
C SER A 84 16.86 1.65 25.79
N SER A 85 17.18 2.88 26.17
CA SER A 85 17.85 3.18 27.45
C SER A 85 16.96 2.90 28.67
N ILE A 86 15.64 2.83 28.50
CA ILE A 86 14.65 2.62 29.58
C ILE A 86 14.18 1.16 29.68
N GLY A 87 14.63 0.30 28.77
CA GLY A 87 14.32 -1.12 28.79
C GLY A 87 14.20 -1.72 27.38
N ASN A 88 14.16 -3.05 27.35
CA ASN A 88 14.00 -3.84 26.15
C ASN A 88 12.75 -4.71 26.26
N SER A 89 12.13 -5.02 25.13
CA SER A 89 11.02 -5.97 25.07
C SER A 89 10.98 -6.68 23.72
N THR A 90 10.58 -7.94 23.73
CA THR A 90 9.94 -8.54 22.56
C THR A 90 8.52 -8.00 22.41
N MET A 91 7.93 -8.18 21.23
CA MET A 91 6.54 -7.82 21.01
C MET A 91 5.77 -9.03 20.49
N SER A 92 4.60 -9.27 21.08
CA SER A 92 3.69 -10.34 20.72
C SER A 92 2.67 -9.87 19.69
N LEU A 93 2.34 -10.75 18.73
CA LEU A 93 1.26 -10.51 17.77
C LEU A 93 -0.07 -10.33 18.52
N ILE A 94 -0.81 -9.29 18.18
CA ILE A 94 -2.15 -9.03 18.70
C ILE A 94 -3.15 -9.93 17.97
N ASP A 95 -4.09 -10.54 18.70
CA ASP A 95 -5.19 -11.29 18.08
C ASP A 95 -5.99 -10.34 17.16
N PRO A 96 -6.30 -10.71 15.90
CA PRO A 96 -7.05 -9.85 14.99
C PRO A 96 -8.42 -9.38 15.52
N ASN A 97 -8.97 -10.04 16.54
CA ASN A 97 -10.22 -9.68 17.21
C ASN A 97 -10.01 -8.94 18.54
N GLU A 98 -8.77 -8.80 19.01
CA GLU A 98 -8.46 -7.97 20.18
C GLU A 98 -8.78 -6.51 19.84
N VAL A 99 -9.63 -5.92 20.67
CA VAL A 99 -10.09 -4.54 20.51
C VAL A 99 -9.33 -3.60 21.43
N ASP A 100 -9.12 -2.37 20.97
CA ASP A 100 -8.51 -1.34 21.81
C ASP A 100 -9.42 -0.94 22.99
N VAL A 101 -8.82 -0.28 23.99
CA VAL A 101 -9.53 0.09 25.22
C VAL A 101 -10.53 1.25 25.04
N GLU A 102 -10.37 2.09 24.03
CA GLU A 102 -11.18 3.30 23.84
C GLU A 102 -12.33 3.03 22.87
N ASN A 103 -12.02 2.77 21.60
CA ASN A 103 -13.02 2.66 20.54
C ASN A 103 -13.69 1.28 20.48
N LYS A 104 -13.14 0.28 21.17
CA LYS A 104 -13.59 -1.12 21.16
C LYS A 104 -13.61 -1.71 19.76
N ARG A 105 -12.61 -1.39 18.93
CA ARG A 105 -12.46 -1.93 17.58
C ARG A 105 -11.10 -2.61 17.40
N PRO A 106 -10.98 -3.58 16.48
CA PRO A 106 -9.70 -4.20 16.17
C PRO A 106 -8.64 -3.18 15.74
N TRP A 107 -7.43 -3.31 16.27
CA TRP A 107 -6.32 -2.40 15.96
C TRP A 107 -6.02 -2.30 14.46
N ALA A 108 -5.84 -3.43 13.78
CA ALA A 108 -5.54 -3.47 12.35
C ALA A 108 -6.62 -2.77 11.51
N GLN A 109 -7.90 -2.94 11.87
CA GLN A 109 -9.00 -2.28 11.18
C GLN A 109 -8.95 -0.76 11.36
N GLN A 110 -8.73 -0.28 12.58
CA GLN A 110 -8.67 1.16 12.86
C GLN A 110 -7.49 1.83 12.18
N ILE A 111 -6.32 1.19 12.19
CA ILE A 111 -5.14 1.68 11.48
C ILE A 111 -5.45 1.74 9.98
N THR A 112 -6.06 0.68 9.42
CA THR A 112 -6.47 0.67 8.00
C THR A 112 -7.41 1.83 7.66
N ASP A 113 -8.43 2.09 8.49
CA ASP A 113 -9.44 3.12 8.23
C ASP A 113 -8.85 4.54 8.23
N ARG A 114 -7.87 4.84 9.09
CA ARG A 114 -7.24 6.18 9.17
C ARG A 114 -6.06 6.33 8.22
N VAL A 115 -5.18 5.34 8.21
CA VAL A 115 -3.85 5.41 7.58
C VAL A 115 -3.88 4.89 6.14
N GLY A 116 -4.77 3.94 5.85
CA GLY A 116 -4.78 3.24 4.56
C GLY A 116 -3.51 2.41 4.35
N PHE A 117 -3.07 2.31 3.10
CA PHE A 117 -1.90 1.51 2.69
C PHE A 117 -0.84 2.35 1.97
N GLY A 118 -0.84 3.66 2.20
CA GLY A 118 0.09 4.58 1.56
C GLY A 118 -0.14 4.68 0.05
N GLY A 119 0.93 4.64 -0.73
CA GLY A 119 0.92 4.59 -2.19
C GLY A 119 0.63 3.20 -2.76
N ASN A 120 0.41 2.18 -1.92
CA ASN A 120 0.00 0.88 -2.42
C ASN A 120 -1.47 0.87 -2.82
N TYR A 121 -1.80 0.15 -3.87
CA TYR A 121 -3.16 -0.31 -4.09
C TYR A 121 -3.35 -1.76 -3.62
N GLY A 122 -4.60 -2.11 -3.31
CA GLY A 122 -5.03 -3.51 -3.22
C GLY A 122 -4.48 -4.27 -2.01
N GLU A 123 -3.89 -5.45 -2.28
CA GLU A 123 -3.68 -6.64 -1.43
C GLU A 123 -2.70 -6.45 -0.24
N MET A 124 -2.89 -5.40 0.54
CA MET A 124 -2.10 -5.08 1.72
C MET A 124 -2.85 -5.41 3.00
N GLU A 125 -2.11 -5.61 4.09
CA GLU A 125 -2.67 -5.74 5.43
C GLU A 125 -1.78 -5.13 6.50
N TRP A 126 -2.40 -4.70 7.59
CA TRP A 126 -1.71 -4.28 8.82
C TRP A 126 -1.61 -5.44 9.80
N ILE A 127 -0.38 -5.80 10.16
CA ILE A 127 -0.05 -6.77 11.20
C ILE A 127 0.37 -5.99 12.44
N VAL A 128 -0.28 -6.24 13.58
CA VAL A 128 -0.10 -5.41 14.79
C VAL A 128 0.49 -6.22 15.93
N PHE A 129 1.51 -5.66 16.57
CA PHE A 129 2.23 -6.23 17.70
C PHE A 129 2.11 -5.32 18.92
N LYS A 130 2.16 -5.93 20.10
CA LYS A 130 2.15 -5.25 21.40
C LYS A 130 3.40 -5.64 22.17
N ALA A 131 4.09 -4.67 22.76
CA ALA A 131 5.24 -4.95 23.62
C ALA A 131 4.81 -5.81 24.81
N ASP A 132 5.63 -6.81 25.14
CA ASP A 132 5.38 -7.69 26.29
C ASP A 132 5.59 -6.97 27.63
N ASN A 133 6.44 -5.95 27.64
CA ASN A 133 6.68 -5.08 28.78
C ASN A 133 6.14 -3.67 28.52
N SER A 134 5.55 -3.06 29.55
CA SER A 134 5.30 -1.62 29.59
C SER A 134 6.58 -0.88 29.95
N PHE A 135 6.73 0.35 29.47
CA PHE A 135 7.87 1.20 29.75
C PHE A 135 7.44 2.44 30.51
N THR A 136 8.30 2.97 31.36
CA THR A 136 8.05 4.23 32.07
C THR A 136 9.22 5.16 31.79
N PRO A 137 9.04 6.14 30.87
CA PRO A 137 10.06 7.13 30.62
C PRO A 137 10.35 7.95 31.88
N PRO A 138 11.58 8.49 32.04
CA PRO A 138 11.87 9.42 33.12
C PRO A 138 10.95 10.64 33.08
N SER A 139 10.62 11.22 34.23
CA SER A 139 9.83 12.45 34.34
C SER A 139 10.46 13.69 33.68
N SER A 140 11.70 13.59 33.21
CA SER A 140 12.37 14.64 32.44
C SER A 140 12.14 14.51 30.93
N THR A 141 11.51 13.42 30.49
CA THR A 141 11.23 13.14 29.08
C THR A 141 10.36 14.25 28.53
N SER A 142 10.79 14.81 27.39
CA SER A 142 10.09 15.89 26.70
C SER A 142 10.50 15.90 25.23
N GLU A 143 9.90 16.77 24.42
CA GLU A 143 10.36 17.00 23.04
C GLU A 143 11.84 17.41 22.96
N ASP A 144 12.33 18.18 23.93
CA ASP A 144 13.71 18.67 23.97
C ASP A 144 14.71 17.62 24.53
N ASP A 145 14.20 16.60 25.23
CA ASP A 145 14.99 15.51 25.82
C ASP A 145 14.23 14.18 25.72
N PRO A 146 14.06 13.63 24.49
CA PRO A 146 13.27 12.43 24.27
C PRO A 146 14.02 11.16 24.68
N VAL A 147 13.27 10.11 25.01
CA VAL A 147 13.84 8.76 25.10
C VAL A 147 13.95 8.18 23.71
N THR A 148 15.17 7.83 23.29
CA THR A 148 15.42 7.15 22.02
C THR A 148 15.34 5.64 22.18
N GLY A 149 14.74 4.97 21.19
CA GLY A 149 14.76 3.52 21.07
C GLY A 149 14.85 3.06 19.62
N THR A 150 15.02 1.75 19.45
CA THR A 150 15.03 1.10 18.15
C THR A 150 14.05 -0.05 18.16
N ILE A 151 13.13 -0.05 17.20
CA ILE A 151 12.29 -1.22 16.89
C ILE A 151 13.01 -2.02 15.81
N THR A 152 13.18 -3.32 16.02
CA THR A 152 13.72 -4.26 15.04
C THR A 152 12.63 -5.22 14.61
N LEU A 153 12.28 -5.18 13.33
CA LEU A 153 11.39 -6.11 12.65
C LEU A 153 12.24 -7.08 11.82
N LYS A 154 11.97 -8.37 11.94
CA LYS A 154 12.44 -9.39 10.99
C LYS A 154 11.26 -10.11 10.40
N THR A 155 11.18 -10.20 9.07
CA THR A 155 10.09 -10.86 8.36
C THR A 155 10.62 -11.56 7.12
N THR A 156 10.01 -12.68 6.76
CA THR A 156 10.24 -13.34 5.47
C THR A 156 9.37 -12.69 4.41
N VAL A 157 9.98 -12.28 3.29
CA VAL A 157 9.24 -11.79 2.11
C VAL A 157 8.57 -12.95 1.37
N GLY A 158 7.51 -12.66 0.61
CA GLY A 158 6.75 -13.69 -0.10
C GLY A 158 7.51 -14.39 -1.23
N GLU A 159 6.87 -15.40 -1.81
CA GLU A 159 7.42 -16.26 -2.88
C GLU A 159 7.23 -15.68 -4.30
N SER A 160 6.65 -14.48 -4.43
CA SER A 160 6.31 -13.85 -5.71
C SER A 160 7.07 -12.55 -5.91
N ASN A 161 7.38 -12.24 -7.18
CA ASN A 161 7.92 -10.93 -7.54
C ASN A 161 6.90 -9.83 -7.21
N VAL A 162 7.27 -8.86 -6.37
CA VAL A 162 6.37 -7.77 -5.96
C VAL A 162 7.16 -6.48 -5.73
N ILE A 163 6.61 -5.35 -6.16
CA ILE A 163 7.09 -4.01 -5.79
C ILE A 163 6.06 -3.42 -4.83
N THR A 164 6.48 -3.04 -3.63
CA THR A 164 5.55 -2.60 -2.58
C THR A 164 6.14 -1.52 -1.69
N GLN A 165 5.30 -0.63 -1.19
CA GLN A 165 5.65 0.32 -0.14
C GLN A 165 5.39 -0.31 1.24
N LEU A 166 6.40 -0.42 2.08
CA LEU A 166 6.19 -0.85 3.46
C LEU A 166 5.72 0.34 4.32
N GLY A 167 4.83 0.04 5.27
CA GLY A 167 4.29 1.02 6.20
C GLY A 167 4.46 0.59 7.66
N TYR A 168 4.54 1.58 8.54
CA TYR A 168 4.78 1.40 9.95
C TYR A 168 3.84 2.28 10.76
N PHE A 169 3.37 1.75 11.88
CA PHE A 169 2.52 2.46 12.82
C PHE A 169 3.11 2.32 14.22
N LEU A 170 3.08 3.41 14.99
CA LEU A 170 3.40 3.42 16.40
C LEU A 170 2.25 4.03 17.18
N GLY A 171 1.95 3.43 18.31
CA GLY A 171 1.06 4.01 19.28
C GLY A 171 1.20 3.31 20.62
N GLU A 172 0.19 3.48 21.45
CA GLU A 172 0.18 2.93 22.80
C GLU A 172 -1.12 2.23 23.17
N ALA A 173 -1.02 1.24 24.04
CA ALA A 173 -2.17 0.43 24.42
C ALA A 173 -3.06 1.09 25.48
N ASP A 174 -2.48 1.88 26.39
CA ASP A 174 -3.15 2.29 27.64
C ASP A 174 -4.28 3.29 27.42
N TRP A 175 -4.12 4.19 26.44
CA TRP A 175 -5.16 5.10 25.97
C TRP A 175 -5.93 4.56 24.75
N GLY A 176 -5.54 3.40 24.24
CA GLY A 176 -6.13 2.81 23.04
C GLY A 176 -5.83 3.63 21.78
N TYR A 177 -6.62 3.40 20.74
CA TYR A 177 -6.42 4.09 19.47
C TYR A 177 -7.10 5.47 19.51
N LEU A 178 -6.35 6.56 19.63
CA LEU A 178 -6.92 7.90 19.51
C LEU A 178 -6.67 8.43 18.08
N ASN A 179 -7.75 8.87 17.44
CA ASN A 179 -7.69 9.49 16.11
C ASN A 179 -7.54 11.01 16.23
N ASP A 180 -6.59 11.45 17.06
CA ASP A 180 -6.34 12.86 17.40
C ASP A 180 -4.88 13.28 17.19
N ASP A 181 -4.09 12.42 16.54
CA ASP A 181 -2.64 12.56 16.31
C ASP A 181 -1.79 12.72 17.59
N GLY A 182 -2.38 12.57 18.78
CA GLY A 182 -1.70 12.80 20.05
C GLY A 182 -0.95 11.59 20.59
N ASN A 183 -1.45 10.37 20.34
CA ASN A 183 -0.89 9.16 20.94
C ASN A 183 -0.37 8.13 19.94
N SER A 184 -0.31 8.49 18.66
CA SER A 184 0.12 7.60 17.60
C SER A 184 0.68 8.34 16.40
N THR A 185 1.63 7.70 15.73
CA THR A 185 2.25 8.16 14.49
C THR A 185 2.32 7.03 13.48
N TYR A 186 2.50 7.36 12.21
CA TYR A 186 2.70 6.39 11.14
C TYR A 186 3.70 6.92 10.13
N PHE A 187 4.34 5.99 9.43
CA PHE A 187 5.35 6.30 8.43
C PHE A 187 5.24 5.31 7.27
N PHE A 188 5.35 5.80 6.04
CA PHE A 188 5.53 4.99 4.85
C PHE A 188 6.86 5.36 4.21
N GLU A 189 7.60 4.35 3.76
CA GLU A 189 8.85 4.60 3.06
C GLU A 189 8.61 5.17 1.68
N GLU A 190 9.30 6.25 1.31
CA GLU A 190 9.08 6.88 0.00
C GLU A 190 9.48 5.95 -1.15
N THR A 191 10.49 5.11 -0.93
CA THR A 191 10.99 4.17 -1.93
C THR A 191 10.35 2.81 -1.72
N CYS A 192 9.77 2.27 -2.80
CA CYS A 192 9.19 0.94 -2.79
C CYS A 192 10.26 -0.15 -2.86
N LEU A 193 10.04 -1.19 -2.07
CA LEU A 193 10.89 -2.37 -2.00
C LEU A 193 10.54 -3.31 -3.15
N GLU A 194 11.54 -3.72 -3.91
CA GLU A 194 11.39 -4.73 -4.97
C GLU A 194 11.82 -6.12 -4.48
N VAL A 195 10.87 -7.04 -4.40
CA VAL A 195 11.13 -8.47 -4.23
C VAL A 195 11.21 -9.11 -5.61
N SER A 196 12.31 -9.81 -5.89
CA SER A 196 12.55 -10.45 -7.19
C SER A 196 13.10 -11.88 -7.04
N GLY A 197 13.10 -12.67 -8.11
CA GLY A 197 13.70 -14.00 -8.14
C GLY A 197 12.74 -15.15 -8.50
N ALA A 198 11.43 -14.88 -8.56
CA ALA A 198 10.46 -15.78 -9.19
C ALA A 198 10.39 -15.58 -10.71
N SER A 199 9.72 -16.49 -11.42
CA SER A 199 9.36 -16.28 -12.83
C SER A 199 8.27 -15.21 -12.97
N GLY A 200 8.21 -14.57 -14.15
CA GLY A 200 7.19 -13.57 -14.45
C GLY A 200 7.54 -12.13 -14.05
N GLN A 201 6.62 -11.19 -14.32
CA GLN A 201 6.83 -9.78 -13.99
C GLN A 201 6.51 -9.50 -12.51
N PRO A 202 7.18 -8.53 -11.87
CA PRO A 202 6.79 -8.10 -10.53
C PRO A 202 5.39 -7.50 -10.55
N GLN A 203 4.55 -7.95 -9.61
CA GLN A 203 3.31 -7.26 -9.29
C GLN A 203 3.65 -5.94 -8.63
N ASP A 204 3.35 -4.85 -9.31
CA ASP A 204 3.69 -3.53 -8.82
C ASP A 204 2.53 -2.95 -8.03
N LEU A 205 2.52 -3.17 -6.71
CA LEU A 205 1.50 -2.63 -5.82
C LEU A 205 1.70 -1.13 -5.56
N CYS A 206 2.91 -0.63 -5.76
CA CYS A 206 3.31 0.73 -5.48
C CYS A 206 2.97 1.69 -6.64
N GLY A 207 1.71 2.11 -6.71
CA GLY A 207 1.25 2.98 -7.79
C GLY A 207 -0.27 3.05 -7.92
N PRO A 208 -0.80 3.59 -9.02
CA PRO A 208 -2.22 3.52 -9.29
C PRO A 208 -2.64 2.06 -9.51
N ALA A 209 -3.83 1.71 -9.02
CA ALA A 209 -4.41 0.40 -9.25
C ALA A 209 -4.49 0.10 -10.76
N PRO A 210 -4.18 -1.14 -11.19
CA PRO A 210 -4.27 -1.52 -12.58
C PRO A 210 -5.72 -1.47 -13.03
N ARG A 211 -5.88 -1.21 -14.32
CA ARG A 211 -7.17 -1.32 -15.00
C ARG A 211 -7.82 -2.68 -14.73
N LYS A 212 -9.11 -2.66 -14.45
CA LYS A 212 -9.90 -3.90 -14.30
C LYS A 212 -10.24 -4.47 -15.68
N LEU A 213 -9.41 -5.40 -16.16
CA LEU A 213 -9.63 -6.09 -17.44
C LEU A 213 -10.61 -7.25 -17.35
N LEU A 214 -10.80 -7.83 -16.16
CA LEU A 214 -11.70 -8.95 -15.93
C LEU A 214 -12.86 -8.52 -15.03
N SER A 215 -14.07 -8.97 -15.35
CA SER A 215 -15.25 -8.73 -14.49
C SER A 215 -15.28 -9.64 -13.26
N LEU A 216 -14.69 -10.83 -13.36
CA LEU A 216 -14.64 -11.83 -12.29
C LEU A 216 -13.85 -11.30 -11.08
N GLU A 217 -14.43 -11.47 -9.90
CA GLU A 217 -13.77 -11.11 -8.63
C GLU A 217 -12.75 -12.17 -8.23
N THR A 218 -13.11 -13.44 -8.44
CA THR A 218 -12.24 -14.61 -8.24
C THR A 218 -12.15 -15.41 -9.54
N TYR A 219 -10.95 -15.88 -9.86
CA TYR A 219 -10.68 -16.71 -11.04
C TYR A 219 -9.30 -17.38 -10.93
N ASP A 220 -9.16 -18.52 -11.59
CA ASP A 220 -7.87 -19.07 -11.99
C ASP A 220 -7.75 -19.13 -13.53
N PHE A 221 -6.65 -19.67 -14.05
CA PHE A 221 -6.44 -19.77 -15.50
C PHE A 221 -7.05 -21.01 -16.14
N ASN A 222 -7.79 -21.84 -15.39
CA ASN A 222 -8.67 -22.87 -15.94
C ASN A 222 -10.08 -22.36 -16.21
N ASP A 223 -10.44 -21.17 -15.70
CA ASP A 223 -11.72 -20.53 -15.95
C ASP A 223 -11.82 -19.90 -17.35
N LEU A 224 -13.04 -19.67 -17.80
CA LEU A 224 -13.31 -18.85 -18.98
C LEU A 224 -13.15 -17.37 -18.59
N LEU A 225 -12.11 -16.73 -19.12
CA LEU A 225 -11.82 -15.32 -18.85
C LEU A 225 -12.47 -14.44 -19.91
N ILE A 226 -13.21 -13.42 -19.47
CA ILE A 226 -13.78 -12.41 -20.34
C ILE A 226 -12.97 -11.12 -20.17
N ILE A 227 -12.03 -10.91 -21.09
CA ILE A 227 -11.15 -9.74 -21.10
C ILE A 227 -11.87 -8.59 -21.79
N THR A 228 -12.01 -7.47 -21.08
CA THR A 228 -12.63 -6.25 -21.57
C THR A 228 -11.61 -5.13 -21.65
N PHE A 229 -11.60 -4.39 -22.75
CA PHE A 229 -10.72 -3.25 -22.99
C PHE A 229 -11.55 -2.02 -23.38
N ASP A 230 -11.49 -0.99 -22.54
CA ASP A 230 -12.02 0.34 -22.82
C ASP A 230 -10.87 1.27 -23.22
N ALA A 231 -10.83 1.71 -24.48
CA ALA A 231 -9.77 2.63 -24.92
C ALA A 231 -9.99 4.07 -24.43
N GLN A 232 -11.19 4.43 -23.97
CA GLN A 232 -11.47 5.77 -23.43
C GLN A 232 -10.97 5.91 -22.00
N GLU A 233 -10.94 4.81 -21.24
CA GLU A 233 -10.18 4.74 -19.99
C GLU A 233 -8.73 5.13 -20.30
N ASP A 234 -8.22 6.16 -19.64
CA ASP A 234 -6.91 6.80 -19.89
C ASP A 234 -6.68 7.38 -21.30
N SER A 235 -7.71 7.47 -22.15
CA SER A 235 -7.64 8.06 -23.50
C SER A 235 -6.48 7.50 -24.34
N THR A 236 -6.45 6.17 -24.48
CA THR A 236 -5.38 5.44 -25.17
C THR A 236 -5.30 5.76 -26.66
N GLU A 237 -4.21 5.37 -27.31
CA GLU A 237 -3.99 5.55 -28.74
C GLU A 237 -4.94 4.72 -29.63
N LEU A 238 -5.70 3.79 -29.03
CA LEU A 238 -6.71 2.97 -29.73
C LEU A 238 -8.11 3.59 -29.73
N VAL A 239 -8.30 4.80 -29.19
CA VAL A 239 -9.58 5.52 -29.34
C VAL A 239 -9.88 5.73 -30.83
N GLY A 240 -11.07 5.31 -31.26
CA GLY A 240 -11.50 5.38 -32.65
C GLY A 240 -10.99 4.23 -33.54
N ALA A 241 -10.29 3.24 -32.98
CA ALA A 241 -9.83 2.08 -33.75
C ALA A 241 -11.02 1.31 -34.35
N THR A 242 -10.83 0.80 -35.57
CA THR A 242 -11.82 -0.06 -36.23
C THR A 242 -11.82 -1.45 -35.60
N ASP A 243 -10.63 -2.05 -35.50
CA ASP A 243 -10.39 -3.39 -35.00
C ASP A 243 -9.28 -3.36 -33.95
N VAL A 244 -9.48 -4.12 -32.87
CA VAL A 244 -8.51 -4.29 -31.78
C VAL A 244 -8.23 -5.77 -31.61
N TYR A 245 -6.97 -6.11 -31.37
CA TYR A 245 -6.50 -7.47 -31.19
C TYR A 245 -5.82 -7.61 -29.84
N LEU A 246 -6.06 -8.74 -29.17
CA LEU A 246 -5.35 -9.13 -27.96
C LEU A 246 -4.01 -9.77 -28.33
N CYS A 247 -2.92 -9.22 -27.83
CA CYS A 247 -1.62 -9.89 -27.78
C CYS A 247 -1.40 -10.34 -26.34
N ALA A 248 -1.18 -11.64 -26.15
CA ALA A 248 -1.12 -12.23 -24.83
C ALA A 248 0.05 -13.20 -24.70
N GLN A 249 0.65 -13.23 -23.52
CA GLN A 249 1.65 -14.21 -23.13
C GLN A 249 1.15 -14.97 -21.88
N ALA A 250 1.30 -16.28 -21.89
CA ALA A 250 1.13 -17.13 -20.72
C ALA A 250 2.51 -17.49 -20.16
N ILE A 251 2.71 -17.20 -18.88
CA ILE A 251 3.93 -17.49 -18.14
C ILE A 251 3.67 -18.69 -17.24
N SER A 252 4.59 -19.66 -17.26
CA SER A 252 4.67 -20.77 -16.33
C SER A 252 6.03 -20.78 -15.63
N ALA A 253 6.29 -21.78 -14.79
CA ALA A 253 7.59 -21.94 -14.14
C ALA A 253 8.76 -22.06 -15.14
N ASP A 254 8.55 -22.78 -16.25
CA ASP A 254 9.64 -23.18 -17.16
C ASP A 254 9.55 -22.55 -18.56
N HIS A 255 8.41 -21.98 -18.94
CA HIS A 255 8.19 -21.51 -20.31
C HIS A 255 7.27 -20.28 -20.40
N THR A 256 7.44 -19.53 -21.49
CA THR A 256 6.55 -18.44 -21.90
C THR A 256 5.96 -18.79 -23.26
N THR A 257 4.64 -18.77 -23.38
CA THR A 257 3.93 -18.98 -24.65
C THR A 257 3.23 -17.70 -25.07
N GLU A 258 3.54 -17.21 -26.27
CA GLU A 258 2.96 -15.97 -26.81
C GLU A 258 1.92 -16.26 -27.90
N ARG A 259 0.88 -15.41 -27.95
CA ARG A 259 -0.16 -15.35 -28.98
C ARG A 259 -0.45 -13.89 -29.32
N CYS A 260 0.17 -13.40 -30.38
CA CYS A 260 0.08 -12.00 -30.81
C CYS A 260 -0.21 -11.84 -32.31
N GLU A 261 -0.53 -12.96 -32.99
CA GLU A 261 -0.96 -12.96 -34.38
C GLU A 261 -2.32 -12.27 -34.49
N LYS A 262 -2.53 -11.51 -35.57
CA LYS A 262 -3.77 -10.76 -35.82
C LYS A 262 -4.75 -11.65 -36.59
N THR A 263 -5.24 -12.68 -35.93
CA THR A 263 -6.16 -13.69 -36.49
C THR A 263 -7.58 -13.46 -35.95
N PRO A 264 -8.59 -14.16 -36.49
CA PRO A 264 -9.93 -14.11 -35.90
C PRO A 264 -9.98 -14.49 -34.41
N ASP A 265 -9.08 -15.35 -33.94
CA ASP A 265 -9.08 -15.85 -32.56
C ASP A 265 -8.61 -14.79 -31.54
N SER A 266 -7.73 -13.86 -31.95
CA SER A 266 -7.25 -12.76 -31.10
C SER A 266 -8.01 -11.46 -31.33
N LYS A 267 -8.87 -11.39 -32.35
CA LYS A 267 -9.67 -10.20 -32.66
C LYS A 267 -10.75 -10.00 -31.59
N MET A 268 -10.70 -8.86 -30.91
CA MET A 268 -11.69 -8.51 -29.91
C MET A 268 -13.01 -8.07 -30.55
N MET A 269 -14.12 -8.49 -29.95
CA MET A 269 -15.46 -8.10 -30.33
C MET A 269 -15.77 -6.69 -29.83
N LYS A 270 -16.16 -5.78 -30.72
CA LYS A 270 -16.61 -4.44 -30.33
C LYS A 270 -18.00 -4.54 -29.69
N ILE A 271 -18.12 -4.09 -28.44
CA ILE A 271 -19.36 -4.14 -27.64
C ILE A 271 -19.91 -2.76 -27.30
N GLY A 272 -19.15 -1.69 -27.57
CA GLY A 272 -19.58 -0.30 -27.39
C GLY A 272 -18.66 0.67 -28.13
N PRO A 273 -18.89 2.00 -28.00
CA PRO A 273 -17.95 3.01 -28.46
C PRO A 273 -16.61 2.80 -27.76
N ASP A 274 -15.56 2.52 -28.55
CA ASP A 274 -14.20 2.27 -28.07
C ASP A 274 -14.09 1.26 -26.92
N LEU A 275 -15.00 0.28 -26.90
CA LEU A 275 -15.08 -0.77 -25.90
C LEU A 275 -15.13 -2.12 -26.60
N TRP A 276 -14.20 -3.00 -26.26
CA TRP A 276 -14.04 -4.32 -26.86
C TRP A 276 -13.93 -5.42 -25.81
N GLN A 277 -14.25 -6.63 -26.21
CA GLN A 277 -14.21 -7.80 -25.36
C GLN A 277 -13.75 -9.04 -26.11
N LEU A 278 -13.00 -9.91 -25.44
CA LEU A 278 -12.65 -11.24 -25.93
C LEU A 278 -12.77 -12.25 -24.80
N ALA A 279 -13.48 -13.35 -25.06
CA ALA A 279 -13.53 -14.49 -24.16
C ALA A 279 -12.42 -15.47 -24.53
N ILE A 280 -11.54 -15.79 -23.59
CA ILE A 280 -10.50 -16.80 -23.75
C ILE A 280 -10.62 -17.85 -22.67
N TRP A 281 -10.44 -19.11 -23.06
CA TRP A 281 -10.13 -20.18 -22.11
C TRP A 281 -8.62 -20.43 -22.23
N PRO A 282 -7.78 -19.97 -21.27
CA PRO A 282 -6.32 -19.98 -21.43
C PRO A 282 -5.72 -21.32 -21.89
N PRO A 283 -6.14 -22.49 -21.40
CA PRO A 283 -5.57 -23.77 -21.82
C PRO A 283 -5.72 -24.00 -23.33
N SER A 284 -6.92 -23.75 -23.86
CA SER A 284 -7.18 -23.88 -25.29
C SER A 284 -6.58 -22.75 -26.11
N TYR A 285 -6.53 -21.53 -25.59
CA TYR A 285 -6.01 -20.36 -26.31
C TYR A 285 -4.49 -20.49 -26.52
N PHE A 286 -3.75 -20.87 -25.48
CA PHE A 286 -2.30 -21.05 -25.53
C PHE A 286 -1.88 -22.47 -25.92
N ASN A 287 -2.80 -23.44 -25.95
CA ASN A 287 -2.52 -24.86 -26.18
C ASN A 287 -1.53 -25.43 -25.15
N ILE A 288 -1.80 -25.14 -23.87
CA ILE A 288 -1.04 -25.58 -22.69
C ILE A 288 -2.03 -26.02 -21.59
N ASP A 289 -1.56 -26.67 -20.53
CA ASP A 289 -2.43 -26.93 -19.37
C ASP A 289 -2.63 -25.63 -18.57
N GLY A 290 -3.85 -25.36 -18.11
CA GLY A 290 -4.16 -24.13 -17.37
C GLY A 290 -3.60 -24.11 -15.97
N THR A 291 -3.37 -25.29 -15.38
CA THR A 291 -2.71 -25.42 -14.07
C THR A 291 -1.25 -24.99 -14.09
N ASP A 292 -0.65 -24.90 -15.27
CA ASP A 292 0.76 -24.55 -15.42
C ASP A 292 0.96 -23.03 -15.54
N ILE A 293 -0.12 -22.27 -15.76
CA ILE A 293 -0.03 -20.82 -15.95
C ILE A 293 0.00 -20.15 -14.57
N SER A 294 1.02 -19.33 -14.32
CA SER A 294 1.15 -18.51 -13.11
C SER A 294 0.81 -17.05 -13.36
N GLU A 295 0.88 -16.59 -14.61
CA GLU A 295 0.65 -15.20 -14.99
C GLU A 295 0.22 -15.09 -16.47
N LEU A 296 -0.69 -14.15 -16.76
CA LEU A 296 -0.94 -13.69 -18.12
C LEU A 296 -0.47 -12.23 -18.27
N LEU A 297 0.26 -11.95 -19.34
CA LEU A 297 0.66 -10.61 -19.75
C LEU A 297 -0.08 -10.24 -21.03
N LEU A 298 -0.79 -9.11 -21.02
CA LEU A 298 -1.67 -8.70 -22.10
C LEU A 298 -1.31 -7.31 -22.62
N ASN A 299 -1.39 -7.11 -23.93
CA ASN A 299 -1.45 -5.78 -24.53
C ASN A 299 -2.45 -5.75 -25.69
N PHE A 300 -2.89 -4.56 -26.04
CA PHE A 300 -3.93 -4.36 -27.05
C PHE A 300 -3.33 -3.66 -28.27
N GLN A 301 -3.64 -4.19 -29.45
CA GLN A 301 -3.02 -3.73 -30.69
C GLN A 301 -4.05 -3.39 -31.75
N ASP A 302 -3.70 -2.46 -32.63
CA ASP A 302 -4.45 -2.23 -33.86
C ASP A 302 -4.21 -3.35 -34.89
N ALA A 303 -4.94 -3.30 -36.01
CA ALA A 303 -4.81 -4.29 -37.07
C ALA A 303 -3.40 -4.37 -37.71
N THR A 304 -2.61 -3.30 -37.60
CA THR A 304 -1.24 -3.26 -38.13
C THR A 304 -0.21 -3.77 -37.13
N GLY A 305 -0.52 -3.76 -35.83
CA GLY A 305 0.42 -4.02 -34.74
C GLY A 305 1.41 -2.87 -34.49
N GLN A 306 1.22 -1.70 -35.10
CA GLN A 306 2.08 -0.53 -34.88
C GLN A 306 1.65 0.27 -33.66
N VAL A 307 0.34 0.30 -33.37
CA VAL A 307 -0.19 0.90 -32.15
C VAL A 307 -0.34 -0.20 -31.12
N VAL A 308 0.35 -0.06 -29.99
CA VAL A 308 0.35 -1.03 -28.89
C VAL A 308 0.06 -0.29 -27.59
N VAL A 309 -1.07 -0.60 -26.97
CA VAL A 309 -1.49 -0.05 -25.69
C VAL A 309 -1.06 -0.97 -24.56
N ARG A 310 -0.38 -0.37 -23.59
CA ARG A 310 0.19 -0.98 -22.39
C ARG A 310 -0.31 -0.26 -21.14
N ASN A 311 0.05 -0.75 -19.96
CA ASN A 311 -0.25 -0.05 -18.72
C ASN A 311 0.56 1.26 -18.60
N VAL A 312 0.22 2.07 -17.58
CA VAL A 312 0.83 3.39 -17.33
C VAL A 312 2.35 3.34 -17.08
N SER A 313 2.88 2.19 -16.64
CA SER A 313 4.31 1.96 -16.45
C SER A 313 5.01 1.52 -17.73
N GLY A 314 4.29 1.43 -18.86
CA GLY A 314 4.81 0.97 -20.15
C GLY A 314 5.01 -0.54 -20.25
N ARG A 315 4.53 -1.32 -19.27
CA ARG A 315 4.54 -2.79 -19.28
C ARG A 315 3.21 -3.34 -19.79
N ASP A 316 3.22 -4.59 -20.21
CA ASP A 316 1.98 -5.30 -20.52
C ASP A 316 1.09 -5.38 -19.26
N PHE A 317 -0.21 -5.40 -19.45
CA PHE A 317 -1.17 -5.57 -18.36
C PHE A 317 -1.02 -6.97 -17.76
N GLN A 318 -0.81 -7.02 -16.45
CA GLN A 318 -0.60 -8.26 -15.73
C GLN A 318 -1.93 -8.77 -15.15
N LEU A 319 -2.22 -10.04 -15.39
CA LEU A 319 -3.24 -10.78 -14.67
C LEU A 319 -2.56 -11.89 -13.88
N LEU A 320 -2.88 -11.94 -12.58
CA LEU A 320 -2.51 -13.03 -11.67
C LEU A 320 -3.79 -13.74 -11.23
N PRO A 321 -3.73 -15.03 -10.84
CA PRO A 321 -4.87 -15.74 -10.26
C PRO A 321 -5.39 -15.00 -9.01
N LYS A 322 -6.72 -14.96 -8.84
CA LYS A 322 -7.38 -14.39 -7.66
C LYS A 322 -8.27 -15.43 -7.01
N CYS A 323 -7.77 -16.07 -5.96
CA CYS A 323 -8.42 -17.24 -5.36
C CYS A 323 -9.12 -16.97 -4.01
N PHE A 324 -9.35 -15.71 -3.64
CA PHE A 324 -9.85 -15.33 -2.31
C PHE A 324 -10.98 -14.29 -2.40
#